data_AF-A0A7V1ZP23-F1
#
_entry.id   AF-A0A7V1ZP23-F1
#
_cell.length_a   1.000
_cell.length_b   1.000
_cell.length_c   1.000
_cell.angle_alpha   90.00
_cell.angle_beta   90.00
_cell.angle_gamma   90.00
#
_symmetry.space_group_name_H-M   'P 1'
#
loop_
_entity.id
_entity.type
_entity.pdbx_description
1 polymer ?
#
loop_
_entity_poly.entity_id
_entity_poly.type
_entity_poly.pdbx_seq_one_letter_code
_entity_poly.pdbx_strand_id
1 'polypeptide(L)'
;MITIDDVRSFVNTAGADFADSQIQEAITLAEERAKNLLVKTGQIQETDPLPNTPQVKKALILLSVAELASQVNLYWRGSEKTELIRVRDLLAEVERLLNITPFEVPVKWQQMISES
;
A
#
# COMPACT_ATOMS: atom_id res chain seq x y z
N MET A 1 5.61 14.00 4.48
CA MET A 1 5.16 12.99 5.46
C MET A 1 3.65 13.09 5.65
N ILE A 2 3.01 11.96 5.97
CA ILE A 2 1.57 11.88 6.28
C ILE A 2 1.36 11.94 7.80
N THR A 3 0.13 12.22 8.23
CA THR A 3 -0.26 12.36 9.64
C THR A 3 -1.24 11.28 10.07
N ILE A 4 -1.44 11.14 11.38
CA ILE A 4 -2.47 10.25 11.96
C ILE A 4 -3.84 10.59 11.37
N ASP A 5 -4.17 11.87 11.23
CA ASP A 5 -5.46 12.31 10.71
C ASP A 5 -5.67 11.96 9.23
N ASP A 6 -4.60 11.98 8.42
CA ASP A 6 -4.65 11.54 7.02
C ASP A 6 -5.11 10.08 6.94
N VAL A 7 -4.55 9.20 7.78
CA VAL A 7 -4.91 7.77 7.82
C VAL A 7 -6.27 7.57 8.46
N ARG A 8 -6.52 8.20 9.61
CA ARG A 8 -7.78 8.11 10.36
C ARG A 8 -8.99 8.46 9.50
N SER A 9 -8.90 9.50 8.68
CA SER A 9 -10.00 9.89 7.77
C SER A 9 -10.42 8.73 6.84
N PHE A 10 -9.46 7.90 6.43
CA PHE A 10 -9.68 6.75 5.57
C PHE A 10 -10.26 5.56 6.34
N VAL A 11 -9.71 5.23 7.52
CA VAL A 11 -10.13 4.05 8.30
C VAL A 11 -11.44 4.26 9.06
N ASN A 12 -11.75 5.49 9.49
CA ASN A 12 -13.02 5.81 10.17
C ASN A 12 -14.22 5.69 9.24
N THR A 13 -14.03 5.82 7.92
CA THR A 13 -15.07 5.49 6.94
C THR A 13 -15.47 4.00 7.03
N ALA A 14 -14.54 3.15 7.48
CA ALA A 14 -14.76 1.74 7.75
C ALA A 14 -15.18 1.45 9.21
N GLY A 15 -15.51 2.46 10.02
CA GLY A 15 -16.09 2.31 11.36
C GLY A 15 -15.21 1.61 12.42
N ALA A 16 -13.91 1.48 12.17
CA ALA A 16 -12.95 0.93 13.11
C ALA A 16 -12.20 2.08 13.82
N ASP A 17 -12.37 2.18 15.14
CA ASP A 17 -11.74 3.21 15.98
C ASP A 17 -10.38 2.71 16.48
N PHE A 18 -9.32 3.01 15.72
CA PHE A 18 -7.95 2.68 16.10
C PHE A 18 -7.36 3.75 17.01
N ALA A 19 -6.63 3.31 18.03
CA ALA A 19 -5.85 4.22 18.86
C ALA A 19 -4.76 4.92 18.03
N ASP A 20 -4.48 6.19 18.35
CA ASP A 20 -3.43 7.00 17.70
C ASP A 20 -2.08 6.28 17.62
N SER A 21 -1.73 5.51 18.65
CA SER A 21 -0.51 4.71 18.68
C SER A 21 -0.47 3.62 17.61
N GLN A 22 -1.60 2.96 17.34
CA GLN A 22 -1.70 1.92 16.31
C GLN A 22 -1.63 2.53 14.90
N ILE A 23 -2.25 3.70 14.72
CA ILE A 23 -2.17 4.44 13.45
C ILE A 23 -0.72 4.91 13.23
N GLN A 24 -0.06 5.42 14.26
CA GLN A 24 1.33 5.86 14.16
C GLN A 24 2.29 4.70 13.84
N GLU A 25 2.09 3.54 14.44
CA GLU A 25 2.85 2.32 14.12
C GLU A 25 2.65 1.91 12.66
N ALA A 26 1.41 1.93 12.17
CA ALA A 26 1.10 1.64 10.77
C ALA A 26 1.72 2.66 9.80
N ILE A 27 1.86 3.93 10.20
CA ILE A 27 2.57 4.95 9.42
C ILE A 27 4.06 4.62 9.36
N THR A 28 4.69 4.28 10.48
CA THR A 28 6.12 3.92 10.52
C THR A 28 6.41 2.71 9.62
N LEU A 29 5.62 1.65 9.71
CA LEU A 29 5.77 0.46 8.86
C LEU A 29 5.56 0.79 7.37
N ALA A 30 4.58 1.64 7.06
CA ALA A 30 4.34 2.10 5.69
C ALA A 30 5.53 2.89 5.12
N GLU A 31 6.13 3.77 5.91
CA GLU A 31 7.32 4.54 5.51
C GLU A 31 8.52 3.63 5.25
N GLU A 32 8.81 2.69 6.17
CA GLU A 32 9.86 1.70 5.99
C GLU A 32 9.64 0.87 4.71
N ARG A 33 8.42 0.42 4.48
CA ARG A 33 8.07 -0.38 3.31
C ARG A 33 8.19 0.41 2.01
N ALA A 34 7.67 1.64 1.96
CA ALA A 34 7.79 2.50 0.80
C ALA A 34 9.27 2.80 0.47
N LYS A 35 10.08 3.08 1.50
CA LYS A 35 11.50 3.34 1.33
C LYS A 35 12.22 2.12 0.77
N ASN A 36 11.99 0.95 1.36
CA ASN A 36 12.55 -0.32 0.88
C ASN A 36 12.21 -0.60 -0.59
N LEU A 37 10.98 -0.31 -1.03
CA LEU A 37 10.57 -0.49 -2.41
C LEU A 37 11.31 0.46 -3.38
N LEU A 38 11.40 1.75 -3.03
CA LEU A 38 12.07 2.75 -3.85
C LEU A 38 13.59 2.51 -3.93
N VAL A 39 14.20 2.05 -2.84
CA VAL A 39 15.62 1.64 -2.82
C VAL A 39 15.86 0.43 -3.71
N LYS A 40 15.03 -0.63 -3.59
CA LYS A 40 15.18 -1.86 -4.39
C LYS A 40 14.99 -1.63 -5.89
N THR A 41 14.20 -0.62 -6.27
CA THR A 41 13.98 -0.25 -7.66
C THR A 41 15.00 0.76 -8.18
N GLY A 42 15.94 1.20 -7.34
CA GLY A 42 16.98 2.17 -7.71
C GLY A 42 16.45 3.60 -7.92
N GLN A 43 15.22 3.90 -7.50
CA GLN A 43 14.65 5.25 -7.61
C GLN A 43 15.26 6.23 -6.60
N ILE A 44 15.69 5.73 -5.43
CA ILE A 44 16.39 6.47 -4.37
C ILE A 44 17.50 5.61 -3.75
N GLN A 45 18.43 6.20 -3.01
CA GLN A 45 19.41 5.49 -2.18
C GLN A 45 18.89 5.26 -0.76
N GLU A 46 19.53 4.33 -0.03
CA GLU A 46 19.16 4.01 1.36
C GLU A 46 19.26 5.23 2.30
N THR A 47 20.16 6.16 2.04
CA THR A 47 20.33 7.38 2.84
C THR A 47 19.37 8.50 2.44
N ASP A 48 18.68 8.38 1.31
CA ASP A 48 17.81 9.43 0.82
C ASP A 48 16.50 9.47 1.62
N PRO A 49 15.94 10.68 1.86
CA PRO A 49 14.61 10.80 2.42
C PRO A 49 13.56 10.35 1.40
N LEU A 50 12.40 9.89 1.90
CA LEU A 50 11.25 9.61 1.04
C LEU A 50 10.82 10.87 0.26
N PRO A 51 10.55 10.77 -1.06
CA PRO A 51 10.10 11.91 -1.84
C PRO A 51 8.78 12.47 -1.29
N ASN A 52 8.70 13.79 -1.11
CA ASN A 52 7.49 14.45 -0.61
C ASN A 52 6.51 14.80 -1.74
N THR A 53 6.14 13.82 -2.57
CA THR A 53 5.21 14.00 -3.69
C THR A 53 3.78 13.59 -3.31
N PRO A 54 2.74 14.12 -3.98
CA PRO A 54 1.36 13.67 -3.76
C PRO A 54 1.16 12.16 -3.96
N GLN A 55 1.87 11.56 -4.92
CA GLN A 55 1.81 10.13 -5.21
C GLN A 55 2.38 9.30 -4.06
N VAL A 56 3.55 9.69 -3.52
CA VAL A 56 4.15 9.01 -2.37
C VAL A 56 3.28 9.18 -1.13
N LYS A 57 2.72 10.37 -0.88
CA LYS A 57 1.77 10.57 0.22
C LYS A 57 0.56 9.64 0.12
N LYS A 58 -0.06 9.53 -1.06
CA LYS A 58 -1.18 8.62 -1.29
C LYS A 58 -0.76 7.15 -1.09
N ALA A 59 0.42 6.77 -1.60
CA ALA A 59 0.96 5.43 -1.41
C ALA A 59 1.17 5.08 0.07
N LEU A 60 1.70 6.03 0.86
CA LEU A 60 1.88 5.86 2.30
C LEU A 60 0.54 5.65 3.02
N ILE A 61 -0.50 6.42 2.69
CA ILE A 61 -1.84 6.22 3.25
C ILE A 61 -2.36 4.81 2.96
N LEU A 62 -2.27 4.38 1.69
CA LEU A 62 -2.74 3.05 1.29
C LEU A 62 -1.96 1.92 1.95
N LEU A 63 -0.64 2.09 2.13
CA LEU A 63 0.19 1.15 2.88
C LEU A 63 -0.21 1.10 4.36
N SER A 64 -0.38 2.24 5.02
CA SER A 64 -0.83 2.27 6.43
C SER A 64 -2.19 1.61 6.61
N VAL A 65 -3.13 1.84 5.69
CA VAL A 65 -4.43 1.16 5.67
C VAL A 65 -4.26 -0.34 5.45
N ALA A 66 -3.35 -0.77 4.58
CA ALA A 66 -3.05 -2.18 4.35
C ALA A 66 -2.50 -2.88 5.61
N GLU A 67 -1.66 -2.20 6.40
CA GLU A 67 -1.16 -2.72 7.68
C GLU A 67 -2.30 -2.91 8.71
N LEU A 68 -3.29 -2.00 8.72
CA LEU A 68 -4.46 -2.08 9.60
C LEU A 68 -5.57 -3.02 9.07
N ALA A 69 -5.53 -3.38 7.78
CA ALA A 69 -6.61 -4.08 7.10
C ALA A 69 -6.98 -5.43 7.73
N SER A 70 -6.00 -6.15 8.29
CA SER A 70 -6.25 -7.41 9.00
C SER A 70 -7.17 -7.21 10.20
N GLN A 71 -6.93 -6.14 10.97
CA GLN A 71 -7.71 -5.80 12.17
C GLN A 71 -9.12 -5.32 11.77
N VAL A 72 -9.22 -4.48 10.73
CA VAL A 72 -10.51 -4.02 10.17
C VAL A 72 -11.33 -5.20 9.66
N ASN A 73 -10.73 -6.06 8.84
CA ASN A 73 -11.43 -7.19 8.23
C ASN A 73 -11.87 -8.22 9.28
N LEU A 74 -11.08 -8.42 10.35
CA LEU A 74 -11.48 -9.27 11.47
C LEU A 74 -12.63 -8.67 12.27
N TYR A 75 -12.61 -7.36 12.53
CA TYR A 75 -13.69 -6.66 13.23
C TYR A 75 -15.03 -6.82 12.51
N TRP A 76 -15.02 -6.72 11.18
CA TRP A 76 -16.23 -6.84 10.35
C TRP A 76 -16.58 -8.26 9.93
N ARG A 77 -15.81 -9.26 10.36
CA ARG A 77 -16.03 -10.66 9.99
C ARG A 77 -17.34 -11.15 10.59
N GLY A 78 -18.36 -11.32 9.75
CA GLY A 78 -19.70 -11.75 10.14
C GLY A 78 -20.78 -10.67 10.03
N SER A 79 -20.42 -9.44 9.67
CA SER A 79 -21.38 -8.40 9.31
C SER A 79 -21.75 -8.52 7.84
N GLU A 80 -23.01 -8.88 7.52
CA GLU A 80 -23.47 -9.20 6.16
C GLU A 80 -23.40 -8.03 5.15
N LYS A 81 -23.09 -6.81 5.61
CA LYS A 81 -23.10 -5.58 4.80
C LYS A 81 -21.77 -4.84 4.75
N THR A 82 -20.67 -5.45 5.18
CA THR A 82 -19.37 -4.76 5.17
C THR A 82 -18.48 -5.25 4.04
N GLU A 83 -18.05 -4.32 3.17
CA GLU A 83 -17.00 -4.60 2.19
C GLU A 83 -15.66 -4.77 2.91
N LEU A 84 -15.02 -5.92 2.69
CA LEU A 84 -13.68 -6.19 3.23
C LEU A 84 -12.62 -5.43 2.44
N ILE A 85 -11.63 -4.91 3.14
CA ILE A 85 -10.46 -4.28 2.54
C ILE A 85 -9.66 -5.33 1.80
N ARG A 86 -9.55 -5.17 0.48
CA ARG A 86 -8.74 -6.03 -0.38
C ARG A 86 -7.30 -5.51 -0.42
N VAL A 87 -6.48 -6.00 0.51
CA VAL A 87 -5.06 -5.61 0.65
C VAL A 87 -4.29 -5.72 -0.67
N ARG A 88 -4.55 -6.76 -1.47
CA ARG A 88 -3.90 -6.93 -2.77
C ARG A 88 -4.17 -5.76 -3.73
N ASP A 89 -5.39 -5.25 -3.76
CA ASP A 89 -5.79 -4.18 -4.66
C ASP A 89 -5.17 -2.84 -4.19
N LEU A 90 -5.06 -2.63 -2.87
CA LEU A 90 -4.33 -1.50 -2.29
C LEU A 90 -2.83 -1.54 -2.67
N LEU A 91 -2.19 -2.71 -2.53
CA LEU A 91 -0.77 -2.86 -2.88
C LEU A 91 -0.50 -2.64 -4.36
N ALA A 92 -1.39 -3.10 -5.25
CA ALA A 92 -1.28 -2.84 -6.68
C ALA A 92 -1.36 -1.33 -7.00
N GLU A 93 -2.28 -0.59 -6.35
CA GLU A 93 -2.35 0.86 -6.49
C GLU A 93 -1.12 1.57 -5.92
N VAL A 94 -0.54 1.07 -4.81
CA VAL A 94 0.73 1.57 -4.27
C VAL A 94 1.86 1.40 -5.27
N GLU A 95 2.02 0.21 -5.84
CA GLU A 95 3.06 -0.04 -6.83
C GLU A 95 2.89 0.84 -8.07
N ARG A 96 1.65 1.07 -8.50
CA ARG A 96 1.32 2.00 -9.59
C ARG A 96 1.70 3.45 -9.25
N LEU A 97 1.39 3.91 -8.04
CA LEU A 97 1.70 5.27 -7.58
C LEU A 97 3.20 5.52 -7.42
N LEU A 98 3.93 4.49 -6.99
CA LEU A 98 5.39 4.52 -6.85
C LEU A 98 6.13 4.15 -8.14
N ASN A 99 5.40 3.90 -9.23
CA ASN A 99 5.97 3.51 -10.52
C ASN A 99 6.91 2.29 -10.41
N ILE A 100 6.55 1.31 -9.58
CA ILE A 100 7.32 0.08 -9.33
C ILE A 100 6.97 -0.99 -10.36
N THR A 101 5.68 -1.16 -10.65
CA THR A 101 5.25 -2.11 -11.69
C THR A 101 5.58 -1.49 -13.06
N PRO A 102 6.38 -2.15 -13.90
CA PRO A 102 6.62 -1.65 -15.25
C PRO A 102 5.29 -1.64 -16.01
N PHE A 103 4.89 -0.47 -16.50
CA PHE A 103 3.86 -0.36 -17.54
C PHE A 103 4.34 -0.94 -18.89
N GLU A 104 5.58 -1.41 -18.96
CA GLU A 104 6.20 -1.88 -20.17
C GLU A 104 6.13 -3.41 -20.29
N VAL A 105 5.38 -3.80 -21.31
CA VAL A 105 5.31 -5.10 -21.97
C VAL A 105 4.45 -6.15 -21.24
N PRO A 106 3.21 -6.42 -21.70
CA PRO A 106 2.53 -7.64 -21.30
C PRO A 106 3.44 -8.81 -21.64
N VAL A 107 3.65 -9.72 -20.68
CA VAL A 107 4.37 -10.97 -20.89
C VAL A 107 3.82 -11.62 -22.16
N LYS A 108 4.54 -11.47 -23.28
CA LYS A 108 4.18 -12.17 -24.51
C LYS A 108 4.43 -13.63 -24.20
N TRP A 109 3.37 -14.40 -24.04
CA TRP A 109 3.44 -15.85 -24.06
C TRP A 109 4.07 -16.25 -25.40
N GLN A 110 5.37 -16.56 -25.38
CA GLN A 110 6.01 -17.19 -26.53
C GLN A 110 5.57 -18.64 -26.51
N GLN A 111 4.69 -18.98 -27.44
CA GLN A 111 4.34 -20.35 -27.74
C GLN A 111 5.64 -21.06 -28.16
N MET A 112 6.09 -22.04 -27.38
CA MET A 112 7.18 -22.90 -27.82
C MET A 112 6.67 -23.70 -29.02
N ILE A 113 7.06 -23.28 -30.22
CA ILE A 113 6.91 -24.12 -31.41
C ILE A 113 8.00 -25.18 -31.28
N SER A 114 7.61 -26.43 -30.97
CA SER A 114 8.51 -27.56 -31.15
C SER A 114 8.64 -27.79 -32.65
N GLU A 115 9.76 -27.40 -33.23
CA GLU A 115 10.11 -27.82 -34.58
C GLU A 115 10.21 -29.36 -34.59
N SER A 116 9.45 -29.97 -35.51
CA SER A 116 9.45 -31.40 -35.80
C SER A 116 10.24 -31.64 -37.07
#